data_AF-A0A3D0X6D0-F1
#
_entry.id   AF-A0A3D0X6D0-F1
#
_cell.length_a   1.000
_cell.length_b   1.000
_cell.length_c   1.000
_cell.angle_alpha   90.00
_cell.angle_beta   90.00
_cell.angle_gamma   90.00
#
_symmetry.space_group_name_H-M   'P 1'
#
loop_
_entity.id
_entity.type
_entity.pdbx_description
1 polymer ?
#
loop_
_entity_poly.entity_id
_entity_poly.type
_entity_poly.pdbx_seq_one_letter_code
_entity_poly.pdbx_strand_id
1 'polypeptide(L)' 'MRIDIITLFPEMFEPVLNESIIGRAQKSGAIEIVCHQLRDFAFDKHRRVDDTPYGGGMGMLMKAEPIALCFED' A
#
# COMPACT_ATOMS: atom_id res chain seq x y z
N MET A 1 2.39 -1.34 -18.91
CA MET A 1 1.47 -1.96 -17.92
C MET A 1 1.75 -1.33 -16.58
N ARG A 2 0.72 -0.92 -15.84
CA ARG A 2 0.87 -0.30 -14.51
C ARG A 2 0.42 -1.27 -13.41
N ILE A 3 1.15 -1.29 -12.31
CA ILE A 3 0.88 -2.12 -11.13
C ILE A 3 0.94 -1.22 -9.89
N ASP A 4 -0.19 -1.08 -9.20
CA ASP A 4 -0.29 -0.32 -7.96
C ASP A 4 -0.32 -1.30 -6.77
N ILE A 5 0.50 -1.04 -5.76
CA ILE A 5 0.65 -1.86 -4.55
C ILE A 5 0.29 -1.01 -3.34
N ILE A 6 -0.85 -1.29 -2.72
CA ILE A 6 -1.23 -0.69 -1.44
C ILE A 6 -0.54 -1.47 -0.33
N THR A 7 0.28 -0.79 0.47
CA THR A 7 1.05 -1.41 1.55
C THR A 7 1.26 -0.47 2.73
N LEU A 8 1.52 -1.03 3.91
CA LEU A 8 1.97 -0.28 5.07
C LEU A 8 3.49 -0.06 5.08
N PHE A 9 4.22 -0.76 4.22
CA PHE A 9 5.69 -0.80 4.23
C PHE A 9 6.29 -0.67 2.82
N PRO A 10 6.12 0.47 2.12
CA PRO A 10 6.71 0.69 0.79
C PRO A 10 8.23 0.40 0.75
N GLU A 11 8.93 0.75 1.82
CA GLU A 11 10.39 0.64 1.94
C GLU A 11 10.89 -0.82 1.89
N MET A 12 10.00 -1.80 2.16
CA MET A 12 10.32 -3.22 1.98
C MET A 12 10.26 -3.67 0.52
N PHE A 13 9.45 -3.00 -0.30
CA PHE A 13 9.21 -3.35 -1.69
C PHE A 13 10.17 -2.63 -2.63
N GLU A 14 10.38 -1.33 -2.41
CA GLU A 14 11.17 -0.47 -3.30
C GLU A 14 12.55 -1.04 -3.68
N PRO A 15 13.35 -1.60 -2.76
CA PRO A 15 14.64 -2.18 -3.13
C PRO A 15 14.47 -3.36 -4.09
N VAL A 16 13.53 -4.27 -3.83
CA VAL A 16 13.34 -5.46 -4.66
C VAL A 16 12.79 -5.10 -6.04
N LEU A 17 11.87 -4.13 -6.10
CA LEU A 17 11.24 -3.69 -7.34
C LEU A 17 12.19 -2.91 -8.26
N ASN A 18 13.19 -2.24 -7.70
CA ASN A 18 14.15 -1.44 -8.46
C ASN A 18 15.41 -2.21 -8.90
N GLU A 19 15.51 -3.50 -8.57
CA GLU A 19 16.69 -4.33 -8.85
C GLU A 19 16.51 -5.27 -10.04
N SER A 20 17.65 -5.67 -10.62
CA SER A 20 17.74 -6.71 -11.66
C SER A 20 16.75 -6.53 -12.82
N ILE A 21 16.02 -7.58 -13.21
CA ILE A 21 15.09 -7.61 -14.36
C ILE A 21 13.93 -6.63 -14.15
N ILE A 22 13.37 -6.54 -12.94
CA ILE A 22 12.24 -5.66 -12.64
C ILE A 22 12.70 -4.21 -12.77
N GLY A 23 13.82 -3.84 -12.16
CA GLY A 23 14.39 -2.49 -12.28
C GLY A 23 14.72 -2.10 -13.73
N ARG A 24 15.25 -3.03 -14.55
CA ARG A 24 15.48 -2.77 -15.99
C ARG A 24 14.18 -2.56 -16.75
N ALA A 25 13.13 -3.35 -16.46
CA ALA A 25 11.82 -3.20 -17.11
C ALA A 25 11.15 -1.86 -16.75
N GLN A 26 11.30 -1.39 -15.52
CA GLN A 26 10.87 -0.05 -15.12
C GLN A 26 11.67 1.04 -15.86
N LYS A 27 13.01 0.94 -15.88
CA LYS A 27 13.89 1.91 -16.58
C LYS A 27 13.65 1.98 -18.09
N SER A 28 13.24 0.88 -18.71
CA SER A 28 12.87 0.85 -20.14
C SER A 28 11.43 1.29 -20.41
N GLY A 29 10.64 1.62 -19.38
CA GLY A 29 9.24 2.00 -19.50
C GLY A 29 8.30 0.85 -19.89
N ALA A 30 8.74 -0.40 -19.77
CA ALA A 30 7.90 -1.56 -20.11
C ALA A 30 6.79 -1.78 -19.06
N ILE A 31 7.11 -1.48 -17.79
CA ILE A 31 6.20 -1.52 -16.65
C ILE A 31 6.39 -0.29 -15.77
N GLU A 32 5.34 0.08 -15.05
CA GLU A 32 5.34 1.10 -14.01
C GLU A 32 4.81 0.43 -12.73
N ILE A 33 5.57 0.51 -11.63
CA ILE A 33 5.14 -0.04 -10.34
C ILE A 33 5.13 1.09 -9.32
N VAL A 34 3.98 1.30 -8.67
CA VAL A 34 3.78 2.35 -7.67
C VAL A 34 3.39 1.71 -6.34
N CYS A 35 4.13 2.05 -5.28
CA CYS A 35 3.78 1.64 -3.92
C CYS A 35 3.07 2.81 -3.22
N HIS A 36 1.84 2.55 -2.76
CA HIS A 36 1.03 3.51 -2.03
C HIS A 36 1.10 3.21 -0.54
N GLN A 37 1.48 4.22 0.25
CA GLN A 37 1.51 4.13 1.72
C GLN A 37 0.10 4.34 2.26
N LEU A 38 -0.53 3.25 2.73
CA LEU A 38 -1.92 3.30 3.21
C LEU A 38 -2.13 4.27 4.38
N ARG A 39 -1.10 4.53 5.19
CA ARG A 39 -1.18 5.49 6.30
C ARG A 39 -1.39 6.95 5.87
N ASP A 40 -1.09 7.29 4.62
CA ASP A 40 -1.31 8.65 4.11
C ASP A 40 -2.80 8.94 3.86
N PHE A 41 -3.62 7.88 3.80
CA PHE A 41 -5.08 7.94 3.65
C PHE A 41 -5.83 7.77 4.99
N ALA A 42 -5.12 7.85 6.12
CA ALA A 42 -5.71 7.82 7.46
C ALA A 42 -5.56 9.19 8.15
N PHE A 43 -6.69 9.87 8.39
CA PHE A 43 -6.70 11.28 8.80
C PHE A 43 -6.84 11.54 10.30
N ASP A 44 -6.97 10.48 11.12
CA ASP A 44 -6.92 10.67 12.57
C ASP A 44 -5.50 11.01 13.03
N LYS A 45 -5.39 11.60 14.24
CA LYS A 45 -4.11 12.03 14.83
C LYS A 45 -3.02 10.96 14.82
N HIS A 46 -3.40 9.68 14.90
CA HIS A 46 -2.49 8.55 14.98
C HIS A 46 -2.36 7.78 13.66
N ARG A 47 -3.00 8.23 12.57
CA ARG A 47 -3.01 7.56 11.25
C ARG A 47 -3.33 6.06 11.37
N ARG A 48 -4.44 5.74 12.04
CA ARG A 48 -4.90 4.37 12.25
C ARG A 48 -5.49 3.80 10.96
N VAL A 49 -5.00 2.63 10.60
CA VAL A 49 -5.37 1.90 9.38
C VAL A 49 -6.05 0.57 9.69
N ASP A 50 -6.28 0.29 10.96
CA ASP A 50 -6.90 -0.92 11.48
C ASP A 50 -8.03 -0.58 12.47
N ASP A 51 -8.98 -1.50 12.63
CA ASP A 51 -10.09 -1.40 13.57
C ASP A 51 -10.47 -2.76 14.15
N THR A 52 -11.19 -2.71 15.27
CA THR A 52 -11.71 -3.90 15.94
C THR A 52 -12.82 -4.56 15.09
N PRO A 53 -12.84 -5.90 15.00
CA PRO A 53 -13.91 -6.60 14.29
C PRO A 53 -15.25 -6.46 15.02
N TYR A 54 -16.33 -6.28 14.26
CA TYR A 54 -17.69 -6.38 14.80
C TYR A 54 -17.93 -7.75 15.43
N GLY A 55 -18.59 -7.78 16.60
CA GLY A 55 -18.77 -9.00 17.39
C GLY A 55 -17.62 -9.32 18.36
N GLY A 56 -16.54 -8.53 18.33
CA GLY A 56 -15.37 -8.72 19.19
C GLY A 56 -14.48 -9.87 18.75
N GLY A 57 -13.55 -10.28 19.61
CA GLY A 57 -12.54 -11.30 19.31
C GLY A 57 -11.11 -10.77 19.44
N MET A 58 -10.14 -11.60 19.04
CA MET A 58 -8.73 -11.24 19.04
C MET A 58 -8.29 -10.75 17.65
N GLY A 59 -7.36 -9.80 17.63
CA GLY A 59 -6.82 -9.23 16.39
C GLY A 59 -7.57 -8.00 15.90
N MET A 60 -7.15 -7.51 14.74
CA MET A 60 -7.64 -6.29 14.10
C MET A 60 -7.87 -6.55 12.61
N LEU A 61 -8.79 -5.81 12.01
CA LEU A 61 -9.01 -5.79 10.57
C LEU A 61 -8.52 -4.46 10.00
N MET A 62 -8.16 -4.46 8.71
CA MET A 62 -7.87 -3.20 8.03
C MET A 62 -9.13 -2.34 7.94
N LYS A 63 -9.00 -1.03 8.17
CA LYS A 63 -10.08 -0.07 8.00
C LYS A 63 -10.45 0.07 6.53
N ALA A 64 -11.75 0.07 6.26
CA ALA A 64 -12.29 0.24 4.92
C ALA A 64 -12.01 1.63 4.33
N GLU A 65 -12.13 2.70 5.13
CA GLU A 65 -11.99 4.08 4.67
C GLU A 65 -10.61 4.38 4.03
N PRO A 66 -9.46 4.14 4.70
CA PRO A 66 -8.16 4.37 4.07
C PRO A 66 -7.93 3.52 2.82
N ILE A 67 -8.45 2.28 2.79
CA ILE A 67 -8.34 1.40 1.61
C ILE A 67 -9.13 1.98 0.45
N ALA A 68 -10.37 2.41 0.68
CA ALA A 68 -11.22 2.98 -0.37
C ALA A 68 -10.61 4.26 -0.93
N LEU A 69 -10.15 5.16 -0.06
CA LEU A 69 -9.50 6.41 -0.48
C LEU A 69 -8.21 6.17 -1.27
N CYS A 70 -7.38 5.22 -0.83
CA CYS A 70 -6.16 4.86 -1.54
C CYS A 70 -6.43 4.18 -2.89
N PHE A 71 -7.56 3.49 -3.03
CA PHE A 71 -7.94 2.85 -4.29
C PHE A 71 -8.51 3.86 -5.32
N GLU A 72 -9.03 4.98 -4.85
CA GLU A 72 -9.61 6.04 -5.69
C GLU A 72 -8.59 7.10 -6.16
N ASP A 73 -7.35 7.07 -5.64
CA ASP A 73 -6.21 7.91 -6.05
C ASP A 73 -5.52 7.39 -7.33
#